data_AF-A0A2V5WXL8-F1
#
_entry.id   AF-A0A2V5WXL8-F1
#
_cell.length_a   1.000
_cell.length_b   1.000
_cell.length_c   1.000
_cell.angle_alpha   90.00
_cell.angle_beta   90.00
_cell.angle_gamma   90.00
#
_symmetry.space_group_name_H-M   'P 1'
#
loop_
_entity.id
_entity.type
_entity.pdbx_description
1 polymer ?
#
loop_
_entity_poly.entity_id
_entity_poly.type
_entity_poly.pdbx_seq_one_letter_code
_entity_poly.pdbx_strand_id
1 'polypeptide(L)'
;MGLFNRLFGQKQQDAPPERVSESVATMEQYLRGIMAHYGDAHFQGDTQAKQILSVYSFGGISALAIQHRMSPPQAHAVCLALLTSFFGFEPADAAAKAQAVITAAPDRTSHLYRIVHRGADGFIHWQQHSDDGAAKDFAEIMNHFKNFKKKEG
;
A
#
# COMPACT_ATOMS: atom_id res chain seq x y z
N MET A 1 34.43 -5.28 34.92
CA MET A 1 33.16 -5.93 34.56
C MET A 1 32.00 -5.02 34.98
N GLY A 2 31.81 -3.83 34.41
CA GLY A 2 31.39 -3.58 33.04
C GLY A 2 30.05 -2.82 33.05
N LEU A 3 30.03 -1.63 33.66
CA LEU A 3 28.88 -0.69 33.75
C LEU A 3 28.35 -0.24 32.37
N PHE A 4 29.05 -0.58 31.28
CA PHE A 4 28.67 -0.30 29.90
C PHE A 4 27.56 -1.21 29.35
N ASN A 5 27.28 -2.38 29.94
CA ASN A 5 26.26 -3.31 29.43
C ASN A 5 24.80 -2.87 29.66
N ARG A 6 24.55 -1.78 30.41
CA ARG A 6 23.18 -1.26 30.64
C ARG A 6 22.79 -0.09 29.73
N LEU A 7 23.73 0.52 29.02
CA LEU A 7 23.44 1.64 28.11
C LEU A 7 23.07 1.17 26.68
N PHE A 8 23.47 -0.06 26.30
CA PHE A 8 23.20 -0.65 24.98
C PHE A 8 22.43 -1.97 25.10
N GLY A 9 21.39 -1.96 25.93
CA GLY A 9 20.72 -3.17 26.43
C GLY A 9 19.22 -3.25 26.12
N GLN A 10 18.80 -2.88 24.92
CA GLN A 10 17.60 -3.49 24.31
C GLN A 10 18.02 -4.00 22.95
N LYS A 11 18.33 -5.30 22.87
CA LYS A 11 18.18 -6.02 21.60
C LYS A 11 16.76 -5.71 21.14
N GLN A 12 16.67 -4.94 20.06
CA GLN A 12 15.47 -4.85 19.25
C GLN A 12 15.00 -6.30 19.10
N GLN A 13 13.85 -6.63 19.69
CA GLN A 13 13.23 -7.92 19.43
C GLN A 13 12.95 -7.89 17.93
N ASP A 14 13.77 -8.59 17.16
CA ASP A 14 13.51 -8.88 15.76
C ASP A 14 12.16 -9.58 15.74
N ALA A 15 11.13 -8.82 15.38
CA ALA A 15 9.81 -9.38 15.15
C ALA A 15 9.98 -10.44 14.04
N PRO A 16 9.31 -11.61 14.15
CA PRO A 16 9.60 -12.74 13.28
C PRO A 16 9.54 -12.34 11.79
N PRO A 17 10.58 -12.63 10.99
CA PRO A 17 10.60 -12.32 9.55
C PRO A 17 9.46 -12.98 8.78
N GLU A 18 8.81 -14.01 9.35
CA GLU A 18 7.65 -14.70 8.80
C GLU A 18 6.46 -13.77 8.50
N ARG A 19 6.32 -12.61 9.16
CA ARG A 19 5.19 -11.71 8.91
C ARG A 19 5.27 -10.91 7.61
N VAL A 20 6.46 -10.53 7.14
CA VAL A 20 6.58 -9.62 5.98
C VAL A 20 6.20 -10.34 4.70
N SER A 21 6.70 -11.56 4.51
CA SER A 21 6.41 -12.36 3.31
C SER A 21 4.92 -12.72 3.19
N GLU A 22 4.29 -13.17 4.28
CA GLU A 22 2.84 -13.44 4.33
C GLU A 22 2.00 -12.19 4.05
N SER A 23 2.45 -11.05 4.56
CA SER A 23 1.78 -9.76 4.35
C SER A 23 1.88 -9.30 2.89
N VAL A 24 3.03 -9.48 2.27
CA VAL A 24 3.22 -9.23 0.84
C VAL A 24 2.30 -10.15 0.04
N ALA A 25 2.28 -11.46 0.32
CA ALA A 25 1.41 -12.41 -0.38
C ALA A 25 -0.09 -12.07 -0.25
N THR A 26 -0.53 -11.69 0.95
CA THR A 26 -1.91 -11.25 1.22
C THR A 26 -2.26 -10.02 0.39
N MET A 27 -1.37 -9.03 0.36
CA MET A 27 -1.57 -7.82 -0.42
C MET A 27 -1.54 -8.10 -1.93
N GLU A 28 -0.67 -8.99 -2.41
CA GLU A 28 -0.65 -9.39 -3.82
C GLU A 28 -1.97 -10.04 -4.22
N GLN A 29 -2.52 -10.95 -3.39
CA GLN A 29 -3.82 -11.57 -3.66
C GLN A 29 -4.93 -10.52 -3.77
N TYR A 30 -4.98 -9.58 -2.81
CA TYR A 30 -5.91 -8.47 -2.81
C TYR A 30 -5.80 -7.62 -4.08
N LEU A 31 -4.58 -7.19 -4.43
CA LEU A 31 -4.35 -6.32 -5.58
C LEU A 31 -4.60 -7.02 -6.91
N ARG A 32 -4.28 -8.32 -7.03
CA ARG A 32 -4.64 -9.13 -8.21
C ARG A 32 -6.14 -9.22 -8.41
N GLY A 33 -6.91 -9.32 -7.33
CA GLY A 33 -8.38 -9.27 -7.39
C GLY A 33 -8.88 -7.97 -8.01
N ILE A 34 -8.33 -6.83 -7.57
CA ILE A 34 -8.66 -5.51 -8.15
C ILE A 34 -8.26 -5.45 -9.62
N MET A 35 -7.05 -5.88 -9.98
CA MET A 35 -6.55 -5.83 -11.35
C MET A 35 -7.38 -6.70 -12.30
N ALA A 36 -7.76 -7.91 -11.88
CA ALA A 36 -8.59 -8.82 -12.66
C ALA A 36 -9.99 -8.23 -12.93
N HIS A 37 -10.62 -7.63 -11.92
CA HIS A 37 -11.93 -7.00 -12.08
C HIS A 37 -11.89 -5.72 -12.90
N TYR A 38 -10.86 -4.89 -12.73
CA TYR A 38 -10.72 -3.64 -13.47
C TYR A 38 -10.23 -3.87 -14.91
N GLY A 39 -9.50 -4.96 -15.15
CA GLY A 39 -8.91 -5.36 -16.42
C GLY A 39 -7.39 -5.15 -16.43
N ASP A 40 -6.64 -6.26 -16.45
CA ASP A 40 -5.16 -6.27 -16.37
C ASP A 40 -4.46 -5.41 -17.44
N ALA A 41 -5.09 -5.26 -18.61
CA ALA A 41 -4.58 -4.42 -19.70
C ALA A 41 -4.39 -2.95 -19.28
N HIS A 42 -5.16 -2.46 -18.31
CA HIS A 42 -5.03 -1.08 -17.82
C HIS A 42 -3.80 -0.84 -16.95
N PHE A 43 -3.08 -1.89 -16.54
CA PHE A 43 -1.92 -1.80 -15.65
C PHE A 43 -0.58 -2.07 -16.36
N GLN A 44 -0.60 -2.23 -17.69
CA GLN A 44 0.60 -2.49 -18.49
C GLN A 44 1.45 -1.23 -18.67
N GLY A 45 2.74 -1.28 -18.31
CA GLY A 45 3.64 -0.13 -18.37
C GLY A 45 3.45 0.83 -17.19
N ASP A 46 3.75 2.12 -17.38
CA ASP A 46 3.58 3.14 -16.35
C ASP A 46 2.25 3.89 -16.49
N THR A 47 1.14 3.19 -16.23
CA THR A 47 -0.19 3.77 -16.41
C THR A 47 -0.66 4.54 -15.19
N GLN A 48 -1.58 5.48 -15.41
CA GLN A 48 -2.29 6.16 -14.33
C GLN A 48 -2.97 5.17 -13.37
N ALA A 49 -3.51 4.05 -13.89
CA ALA A 49 -4.14 3.03 -13.05
C ALA A 49 -3.13 2.36 -12.12
N LYS A 50 -1.94 2.01 -12.62
CA LYS A 50 -0.84 1.48 -11.80
C LYS A 50 -0.39 2.48 -10.73
N GLN A 51 -0.22 3.74 -11.11
CA GLN A 51 0.17 4.81 -10.19
C GLN A 51 -0.86 5.01 -9.07
N ILE A 52 -2.15 5.06 -9.40
CA ILE A 52 -3.22 5.21 -8.41
C ILE A 52 -3.36 3.96 -7.54
N LEU A 53 -3.28 2.77 -8.14
CA LEU A 53 -3.37 1.50 -7.39
C LEU A 53 -2.22 1.35 -6.40
N SER A 54 -1.02 1.85 -6.72
CA SER A 54 0.11 1.84 -5.78
C SER A 54 -0.08 2.75 -4.56
N VAL A 55 -0.82 3.85 -4.71
CA VAL A 55 -1.20 4.72 -3.58
C VAL A 55 -2.34 4.09 -2.80
N TYR A 56 -3.31 3.51 -3.49
CA TYR A 56 -4.42 2.78 -2.90
C TYR A 56 -3.94 1.59 -2.07
N SER A 57 -2.96 0.83 -2.57
CA SER A 57 -2.38 -0.32 -1.86
C SER A 57 -1.70 0.07 -0.55
N PHE A 58 -1.16 1.29 -0.46
CA PHE A 58 -0.59 1.80 0.80
C PHE A 58 -1.63 1.92 1.92
N GLY A 59 -2.88 2.23 1.56
CA GLY A 59 -4.01 2.15 2.48
C GLY A 59 -4.20 0.74 3.04
N GLY A 60 -4.24 -0.26 2.16
CA GLY A 60 -4.35 -1.66 2.56
C GLY A 60 -3.18 -2.14 3.42
N ILE A 61 -1.94 -1.76 3.07
CA ILE A 61 -0.75 -2.04 3.88
C ILE A 61 -0.89 -1.42 5.28
N SER A 62 -1.40 -0.19 5.37
CA SER A 62 -1.60 0.49 6.66
C SER A 62 -2.63 -0.23 7.53
N ALA A 63 -3.75 -0.65 6.95
CA ALA A 63 -4.77 -1.44 7.64
C ALA A 63 -4.21 -2.80 8.11
N LEU A 64 -3.51 -3.51 7.23
CA LEU A 64 -2.85 -4.78 7.54
C LEU A 64 -1.80 -4.61 8.67
N ALA A 65 -0.99 -3.56 8.60
CA ALA A 65 0.03 -3.25 9.61
C ALA A 65 -0.59 -3.03 11.00
N ILE A 66 -1.73 -2.32 11.06
CA ILE A 66 -2.49 -2.11 12.31
C ILE A 66 -3.03 -3.44 12.85
N GLN A 67 -3.67 -4.25 12.00
CA GLN A 67 -4.24 -5.54 12.39
C GLN A 67 -3.18 -6.52 12.91
N HIS A 68 -2.05 -6.61 12.24
CA HIS A 68 -0.96 -7.53 12.58
C HIS A 68 0.03 -6.94 13.60
N ARG A 69 -0.22 -5.72 14.11
CA ARG A 69 0.66 -4.98 15.03
C ARG A 69 2.10 -4.92 14.53
N MET A 70 2.27 -4.62 13.25
CA MET A 70 3.59 -4.50 12.64
C MET A 70 4.33 -3.28 13.19
N SER A 71 5.65 -3.40 13.31
CA SER A 71 6.49 -2.24 13.55
C SER A 71 6.57 -1.37 12.29
N PRO A 72 6.87 -0.06 12.42
CA PRO A 72 7.04 0.81 11.25
C PRO A 72 8.07 0.28 10.23
N PRO A 73 9.24 -0.27 10.62
CA PRO A 73 10.15 -0.92 9.67
C PRO A 73 9.54 -2.11 8.92
N GLN A 74 8.71 -2.93 9.57
CA GLN A 74 8.04 -4.05 8.91
C GLN A 74 7.01 -3.57 7.88
N ALA A 75 6.16 -2.60 8.25
CA ALA A 75 5.20 -2.02 7.33
C ALA A 75 5.89 -1.35 6.13
N HIS A 76 7.02 -0.66 6.38
CA HIS A 76 7.84 -0.06 5.33
C HIS A 76 8.45 -1.13 4.41
N ALA A 77 8.94 -2.25 4.96
CA ALA A 77 9.47 -3.36 4.18
C ALA A 77 8.39 -3.99 3.27
N VAL A 78 7.17 -4.20 3.77
CA VAL A 78 6.04 -4.67 2.96
C VAL A 78 5.73 -3.68 1.82
N CYS A 79 5.72 -2.38 2.13
CA CYS A 79 5.49 -1.34 1.13
C CYS A 79 6.55 -1.35 0.02
N LEU A 80 7.84 -1.35 0.37
CA LEU A 80 8.92 -1.40 -0.62
C LEU A 80 8.90 -2.70 -1.43
N ALA A 81 8.65 -3.84 -0.78
CA ALA A 81 8.52 -5.12 -1.46
C ALA A 81 7.42 -5.06 -2.52
N LEU A 82 6.20 -4.61 -2.16
CA LEU A 82 5.10 -4.50 -3.13
C LEU A 82 5.40 -3.51 -4.26
N LEU A 83 5.95 -2.33 -3.95
CA LEU A 83 6.26 -1.33 -4.96
C LEU A 83 7.31 -1.84 -5.97
N THR A 84 8.27 -2.64 -5.52
CA THR A 84 9.33 -3.19 -6.39
C THR A 84 8.92 -4.50 -7.07
N SER A 85 8.47 -5.52 -6.33
CA SER A 85 8.19 -6.85 -6.89
C SER A 85 6.84 -6.95 -7.61
N PHE A 86 5.80 -6.31 -7.07
CA PHE A 86 4.45 -6.41 -7.62
C PHE A 86 4.18 -5.32 -8.64
N PHE A 87 4.48 -4.07 -8.31
CA PHE A 87 4.31 -2.96 -9.23
C PHE A 87 5.51 -2.80 -10.18
N GLY A 88 6.69 -3.37 -9.92
CA GLY A 88 7.82 -3.24 -10.84
C GLY A 88 8.32 -1.79 -10.96
N PHE A 89 8.25 -1.01 -9.89
CA PHE A 89 8.94 0.28 -9.83
C PHE A 89 10.42 0.06 -9.55
N GLU A 90 11.26 0.91 -10.13
CA GLU A 90 12.68 0.94 -9.79
C GLU A 90 12.87 1.25 -8.30
N PRO A 91 13.91 0.70 -7.63
CA PRO A 91 14.08 0.84 -6.18
C PRO A 91 14.06 2.30 -5.67
N ALA A 92 14.64 3.22 -6.44
CA ALA A 92 14.65 4.65 -6.11
C ALA A 92 13.23 5.26 -6.16
N ASP A 93 12.46 4.94 -7.20
CA ASP A 93 11.08 5.40 -7.37
C ASP A 93 10.16 4.78 -6.31
N ALA A 94 10.35 3.51 -6.00
CA ALA A 94 9.64 2.82 -4.93
C ALA A 94 9.88 3.49 -3.57
N ALA A 95 11.14 3.82 -3.24
CA ALA A 95 11.48 4.52 -2.00
C ALA A 95 10.88 5.94 -1.95
N ALA A 96 11.00 6.72 -3.02
CA ALA A 96 10.42 8.05 -3.12
C ALA A 96 8.89 8.01 -2.97
N LYS A 97 8.24 7.06 -3.63
CA LYS A 97 6.79 6.85 -3.54
C LYS A 97 6.36 6.41 -2.15
N ALA A 98 7.06 5.47 -1.53
CA ALA A 98 6.80 5.04 -0.16
C ALA A 98 6.85 6.23 0.81
N GLN A 99 7.87 7.10 0.68
CA GLN A 99 7.97 8.31 1.48
C GLN A 99 6.79 9.28 1.21
N ALA A 100 6.41 9.47 -0.05
CA ALA A 100 5.29 10.36 -0.40
C ALA A 100 3.97 9.91 0.23
N VAL A 101 3.65 8.60 0.17
CA VAL A 101 2.41 8.07 0.75
C VAL A 101 2.45 8.05 2.29
N ILE A 102 3.61 7.79 2.90
CA ILE A 102 3.80 7.90 4.35
C ILE A 102 3.54 9.33 4.83
N THR A 103 4.10 10.33 4.13
CA THR A 103 3.90 11.74 4.46
C THR A 103 2.47 12.18 4.23
N ALA A 104 1.82 11.68 3.17
CA ALA A 104 0.46 12.06 2.81
C ALA A 104 -0.63 11.43 3.68
N ALA A 105 -0.41 10.23 4.23
CA ALA A 105 -1.41 9.51 4.99
C ALA A 105 -1.95 10.26 6.23
N PRO A 106 -1.13 10.97 7.04
CA PRO A 106 -1.64 11.80 8.13
C PRO A 106 -2.10 13.21 7.69
N ASP A 107 -1.73 13.67 6.49
CA ASP A 107 -2.01 15.02 6.01
C ASP A 107 -3.32 15.10 5.22
N ARG A 108 -4.37 15.60 5.88
CA ARG A 108 -5.70 15.79 5.28
C ARG A 108 -5.74 16.75 4.08
N THR A 109 -4.72 17.59 3.93
CA THR A 109 -4.63 18.53 2.79
C THR A 109 -3.99 17.89 1.56
N SER A 110 -3.34 16.73 1.72
CA SER A 110 -2.75 15.99 0.62
C SER A 110 -3.80 15.43 -0.32
N HIS A 111 -3.56 15.58 -1.62
CA HIS A 111 -4.39 14.97 -2.68
C HIS A 111 -4.38 13.43 -2.64
N LEU A 112 -3.38 12.82 -1.99
CA LEU A 112 -3.28 11.36 -1.84
C LEU A 112 -4.06 10.85 -0.62
N TYR A 113 -4.37 11.71 0.36
CA TYR A 113 -5.02 11.35 1.62
C TYR A 113 -6.26 10.49 1.41
N ARG A 114 -7.16 10.94 0.52
CA ARG A 114 -8.42 10.25 0.24
C ARG A 114 -8.22 8.89 -0.44
N ILE A 115 -7.20 8.76 -1.30
CA ILE A 115 -6.90 7.50 -1.99
C ILE A 115 -6.36 6.48 -0.99
N VAL A 116 -5.44 6.90 -0.12
CA VAL A 116 -4.87 6.06 0.95
C VAL A 116 -5.98 5.56 1.88
N HIS A 117 -6.86 6.44 2.36
CA HIS A 117 -7.93 6.03 3.28
C HIS A 117 -8.96 5.10 2.62
N ARG A 118 -9.37 5.37 1.37
CA ARG A 118 -10.22 4.43 0.62
C ARG A 118 -9.57 3.07 0.43
N GLY A 119 -8.25 3.05 0.21
CA GLY A 119 -7.48 1.81 0.12
C GLY A 119 -7.49 0.97 1.39
N ALA A 120 -7.47 1.62 2.56
CA ALA A 120 -7.60 0.96 3.85
C ALA A 120 -9.00 0.36 4.03
N ASP A 121 -10.04 1.14 3.74
CA ASP A 121 -11.44 0.71 3.82
C ASP A 121 -11.71 -0.46 2.86
N GLY A 122 -11.23 -0.36 1.61
CA GLY A 122 -11.35 -1.41 0.60
C GLY A 122 -10.66 -2.72 1.02
N PHE A 123 -9.50 -2.63 1.66
CA PHE A 123 -8.79 -3.81 2.16
C PHE A 123 -9.56 -4.49 3.31
N ILE A 124 -10.07 -3.70 4.25
CA ILE A 124 -10.88 -4.22 5.37
C ILE A 124 -12.16 -4.88 4.84
N HIS A 125 -12.84 -4.24 3.88
CA HIS A 125 -14.03 -4.80 3.24
C HIS A 125 -13.73 -6.12 2.54
N TRP A 126 -12.64 -6.18 1.76
CA TRP A 126 -12.20 -7.40 1.08
C TRP A 126 -11.93 -8.55 2.06
N GLN A 127 -11.25 -8.28 3.18
CA GLN A 127 -11.02 -9.31 4.21
C GLN A 127 -12.31 -9.83 4.85
N GLN A 128 -13.32 -8.97 5.02
CA GLN A 128 -14.58 -9.32 5.68
C GLN A 128 -15.56 -10.05 4.76
N HIS A 129 -15.61 -9.65 3.49
CA HIS A 129 -16.65 -10.09 2.56
C HIS A 129 -16.12 -10.95 1.41
N SER A 130 -14.82 -10.92 1.12
CA SER A 130 -14.19 -11.63 -0.01
C SER A 130 -14.90 -11.36 -1.34
N ASP A 131 -15.45 -10.16 -1.51
CA ASP A 131 -16.22 -9.74 -2.68
C ASP A 131 -15.44 -8.74 -3.56
N ASP A 132 -16.11 -8.19 -4.57
CA ASP A 132 -15.57 -7.23 -5.54
C ASP A 132 -15.67 -5.77 -5.07
N GLY A 133 -15.97 -5.51 -3.79
CA GLY A 133 -16.19 -4.17 -3.24
C GLY A 133 -14.99 -3.24 -3.43
N ALA A 134 -13.78 -3.72 -3.15
CA ALA A 134 -12.55 -2.94 -3.35
C ALA A 134 -12.28 -2.64 -4.84
N ALA A 135 -12.63 -3.54 -5.75
CA ALA A 135 -12.47 -3.33 -7.18
C ALA A 135 -13.46 -2.27 -7.70
N LYS A 136 -14.70 -2.29 -7.21
CA LYS A 136 -15.71 -1.25 -7.50
C LYS A 136 -15.28 0.11 -6.99
N ASP A 137 -14.80 0.18 -5.74
CA ASP A 137 -14.27 1.40 -5.13
C ASP A 137 -13.10 1.98 -5.94
N PHE A 138 -12.15 1.13 -6.35
CA PHE A 138 -11.05 1.53 -7.20
C PHE A 138 -11.52 2.06 -8.57
N ALA A 139 -12.50 1.40 -9.20
CA ALA A 139 -13.06 1.84 -10.48
C ALA A 139 -13.72 3.22 -10.38
N GLU A 140 -14.38 3.53 -9.26
CA GLU A 140 -14.94 4.87 -9.01
C GLU A 140 -13.85 5.95 -8.89
N ILE A 141 -12.74 5.65 -8.20
CA ILE A 141 -11.58 6.55 -8.14
C ILE A 141 -11.11 6.84 -9.57
N MET A 142 -10.92 5.81 -10.38
CA MET A 142 -10.46 5.96 -11.76
C MET A 142 -11.44 6.78 -12.63
N ASN A 143 -12.75 6.60 -12.45
CA ASN A 143 -13.77 7.38 -13.16
C ASN A 143 -13.71 8.87 -12.80
N HIS A 144 -13.43 9.20 -11.53
CA HIS A 144 -13.21 10.58 -11.11
C HIS A 144 -12.04 11.22 -11.87
N PHE A 145 -10.90 10.52 -11.97
CA PHE A 145 -9.74 11.02 -12.72
C PHE A 145 -9.99 11.17 -14.23
N LYS A 146 -10.76 10.26 -14.85
CA LYS A 146 -11.16 10.39 -16.26
C LYS A 146 -12.04 11.62 -16.50
N ASN A 147 -12.98 11.88 -15.59
CA ASN A 147 -13.93 12.99 -15.71
C ASN A 147 -13.27 14.36 -15.50
N PHE A 148 -12.21 14.45 -14.69
CA PHE A 148 -11.40 15.68 -14.58
C PHE A 148 -10.69 16.00 -15.90
N LYS A 149 -10.04 15.02 -16.54
CA LYS A 149 -9.39 15.22 -17.84
C LYS A 149 -10.33 15.69 -18.95
N LYS A 150 -11.60 15.26 -18.93
CA LYS A 150 -12.59 15.67 -19.93
C LYS A 150 -13.09 17.11 -19.75
N LYS A 151 -12.90 17.71 -18.57
CA LYS A 151 -13.32 19.10 -18.30
C LYS A 151 -12.22 20.13 -18.57
N GLU A 152 -10.96 19.69 -18.68
CA GLU A 152 -9.79 20.55 -18.91
C GLU A 152 -9.32 20.58 -20.38
N GLY A 153 -9.95 19.79 -21.26
CA GLY A 153 -9.73 19.79 -22.70
C GLY A 153 -10.95 20.27 -23.46
#